data_AF-A0A151RHV1-F1
#
_entry.id   AF-A0A151RHV1-F1
#
_cell.length_a   1.000
_cell.length_b   1.000
_cell.length_c   1.000
_cell.angle_alpha   90.00
_cell.angle_beta   90.00
_cell.angle_gamma   90.00
#
_symmetry.space_group_name_H-M   'P 1'
#
loop_
_entity.id
_entity.type
_entity.pdbx_description
1 polymer ?
#
loop_
_entity_poly.entity_id
_entity_poly.type
_entity_poly.pdbx_seq_one_letter_code
_entity_poly.pdbx_strand_id
1 'polypeptide(L)'
;MIPVEVGEPSYRRLTFHKEQNEGELRNELDSLDEVRNLAMIKEKVCKLHASWRYNSKMKPRSFHEGDLIWRATGEAKKDTSAGKFTVNWEGPFRVV
;
A
#
# COMPACT_ATOMS: atom_id res chain seq x y z
N MET A 1 -29.52 30.88 -48.28
CA MET A 1 -28.76 31.78 -47.40
C MET A 1 -28.92 31.25 -45.99
N ILE A 2 -27.84 30.86 -45.32
CA ILE A 2 -27.87 30.20 -44.01
C ILE A 2 -27.36 31.21 -42.98
N PRO A 3 -28.04 31.41 -41.84
CA PRO A 3 -27.54 32.31 -40.81
C PRO A 3 -26.33 31.68 -40.11
N VAL A 4 -25.27 32.46 -39.97
CA VAL A 4 -24.11 32.10 -39.13
C VAL A 4 -24.54 32.25 -37.68
N GLU A 5 -24.45 31.16 -36.91
CA GLU A 5 -24.58 31.23 -35.45
C GLU A 5 -23.33 31.89 -34.87
N VAL A 6 -23.44 33.18 -34.53
CA VAL A 6 -22.45 33.85 -33.70
C VAL A 6 -22.75 33.47 -32.25
N GLY A 7 -22.20 32.33 -31.82
CA GLY A 7 -22.27 31.91 -30.42
C GLY A 7 -21.54 32.92 -29.53
N GLU A 8 -22.22 33.43 -28.50
CA GLU A 8 -21.61 34.34 -27.53
C GLU A 8 -20.36 33.67 -26.93
N PRO A 9 -19.20 34.36 -26.92
CA PRO A 9 -18.00 33.78 -26.32
C PRO A 9 -18.26 33.52 -24.84
N SER A 10 -18.00 32.28 -24.40
CA SER A 10 -18.12 31.93 -23.00
C SER A 10 -17.18 32.78 -22.15
N TYR A 11 -17.55 33.00 -20.88
CA TYR A 11 -16.72 33.77 -19.93
C TYR A 11 -15.27 33.29 -19.87
N ARG A 12 -15.06 31.96 -19.93
CA ARG A 12 -13.74 31.31 -19.99
C ARG A 12 -12.89 31.77 -21.19
N ARG A 13 -13.53 32.07 -22.32
CA ARG A 13 -12.87 32.54 -23.54
C ARG A 13 -12.58 34.04 -23.48
N LEU A 14 -13.46 34.80 -22.83
CA LEU A 14 -13.28 36.24 -22.59
C LEU A 14 -12.17 36.54 -21.58
N THR A 15 -11.97 35.68 -20.59
CA THR A 15 -11.00 35.87 -19.49
C THR A 15 -9.73 35.04 -19.66
N PHE A 16 -9.48 34.51 -20.85
CA PHE A 16 -8.33 33.64 -21.11
C PHE A 16 -7.01 34.42 -21.10
N HIS A 17 -6.21 34.22 -20.05
CA HIS A 17 -4.85 34.75 -19.95
C HIS A 17 -3.84 33.60 -19.98
N LYS A 18 -3.19 33.42 -21.13
CA LYS A 18 -2.31 32.26 -21.38
C LYS A 18 -1.15 32.15 -20.38
N GLU A 19 -0.42 33.24 -20.17
CA GLU A 19 0.77 33.24 -19.29
C GLU A 19 0.41 32.98 -17.83
N GLN A 20 -0.68 33.58 -17.35
CA GLN A 20 -1.20 33.36 -16.00
C GLN A 20 -1.63 31.90 -15.81
N ASN A 21 -2.39 31.35 -16.75
CA ASN A 21 -2.84 29.95 -16.70
C ASN A 21 -1.66 28.96 -16.71
N GLU A 22 -0.63 29.22 -17.51
CA GLU A 22 0.57 28.37 -17.53
C GLU A 22 1.33 28.46 -16.19
N GLY A 23 1.40 29.65 -15.58
CA GLY A 23 2.00 29.84 -14.26
C GLY A 23 1.23 29.13 -13.15
N GLU A 24 -0.10 29.29 -13.12
CA GLU A 24 -0.97 28.62 -12.15
C GLU A 24 -0.92 27.10 -12.28
N LEU A 25 -0.89 26.58 -13.51
CA LEU A 25 -0.76 25.15 -13.76
C LEU A 25 0.56 24.58 -13.23
N ARG A 26 1.68 25.29 -13.40
CA ARG A 26 2.97 24.86 -12.84
C ARG A 26 2.95 24.83 -11.31
N ASN A 27 2.40 25.86 -10.68
CA ASN A 27 2.28 25.92 -9.22
C ASN A 27 1.40 24.79 -8.67
N GLU A 28 0.30 24.47 -9.36
CA GLU A 28 -0.58 23.36 -8.98
C GLU A 28 0.15 22.01 -9.11
N LEU A 29 0.90 21.79 -10.19
CA LEU A 29 1.70 20.59 -10.37
C LEU A 29 2.79 20.43 -9.31
N ASP A 30 3.51 21.50 -8.98
CA ASP A 30 4.52 21.49 -7.91
C ASP A 30 3.88 21.15 -6.56
N SER A 31 2.72 21.74 -6.25
CA SER A 31 1.97 21.44 -5.03
C SER A 31 1.56 19.97 -4.95
N LEU A 32 1.15 19.38 -6.08
CA LEU A 32 0.81 17.95 -6.14
C LEU A 32 2.02 17.06 -5.91
N ASP A 33 3.17 17.41 -6.46
CA ASP A 33 4.41 16.66 -6.26
C ASP A 33 4.93 16.76 -4.82
N GLU A 34 4.82 17.92 -4.18
CA GLU A 34 5.11 18.08 -2.75
C GLU A 34 4.23 17.17 -1.88
N VAL A 35 2.92 17.18 -2.12
CA VAL A 35 1.97 16.32 -1.39
C VAL A 35 2.29 14.84 -1.61
N ARG A 36 2.60 14.44 -2.85
CA ARG A 36 2.99 13.07 -3.19
C ARG A 36 4.27 12.66 -2.49
N ASN A 37 5.29 13.52 -2.49
CA ASN A 37 6.56 13.26 -1.82
C ASN A 37 6.38 13.10 -0.30
N LEU A 38 5.59 13.98 0.32
CA LEU A 38 5.27 13.89 1.74
C LEU A 38 4.47 12.62 2.08
N ALA A 39 3.52 12.23 1.23
CA ALA A 39 2.78 10.99 1.38
C ALA A 39 3.70 9.75 1.30
N MET A 40 4.63 9.74 0.33
CA MET A 40 5.62 8.68 0.17
C MET A 40 6.57 8.59 1.38
N ILE A 41 7.01 9.72 1.93
CA ILE A 41 7.83 9.74 3.15
C ILE A 41 7.05 9.15 4.33
N LYS A 42 5.80 9.57 4.54
CA LYS A 42 4.93 9.03 5.59
C LYS A 42 4.72 7.53 5.43
N GLU A 43 4.48 7.06 4.21
CA GLU A 43 4.31 5.63 3.92
C GLU A 43 5.58 4.85 4.30
N LYS A 44 6.76 5.32 3.90
CA LYS A 44 8.05 4.69 4.24
C LYS A 44 8.25 4.61 5.76
N VAL A 45 7.99 5.70 6.48
CA VAL A 45 8.10 5.73 7.94
C VAL A 45 7.12 4.77 8.59
N CYS A 46 5.86 4.72 8.13
CA CYS A 46 4.86 3.78 8.63
C CYS A 46 5.29 2.32 8.42
N LYS A 47 5.80 1.98 7.22
CA LYS A 47 6.32 0.63 6.92
C LYS A 47 7.50 0.27 7.82
N LEU A 48 8.44 1.19 8.02
CA LEU A 48 9.57 0.99 8.93
C LEU A 48 9.11 0.73 10.36
N HIS A 49 8.23 1.56 10.91
CA HIS A 49 7.68 1.37 12.26
C HIS A 49 6.93 0.04 12.41
N ALA A 50 6.14 -0.35 11.41
CA ALA A 50 5.48 -1.65 11.39
C ALA A 50 6.50 -2.80 11.42
N SER A 51 7.55 -2.71 10.60
CA SER A 51 8.62 -3.72 10.56
C SER A 51 9.38 -3.82 11.89
N TRP A 52 9.71 -2.70 12.52
CA TRP A 52 10.39 -2.68 13.83
C TRP A 52 9.51 -3.26 14.93
N ARG A 53 8.21 -2.95 14.94
CA ARG A 53 7.29 -3.55 15.91
C ARG A 53 7.13 -5.04 15.73
N TYR A 54 7.09 -5.52 14.48
CA TYR A 54 7.04 -6.95 14.20
C TYR A 54 8.35 -7.63 14.61
N ASN A 55 9.50 -7.13 14.14
CA ASN A 55 10.82 -7.71 14.37
C ASN A 55 11.24 -7.66 15.84
N SER A 56 10.88 -6.62 16.59
CA SER A 56 11.22 -6.53 18.03
C SER A 56 10.57 -7.63 18.88
N LYS A 57 9.43 -8.19 18.44
CA LYS A 57 8.78 -9.32 19.10
C LYS A 57 9.25 -10.67 18.56
N MET A 58 9.88 -10.69 17.39
CA MET A 58 10.35 -11.91 16.75
C MET A 58 11.71 -12.31 17.32
N LYS A 59 11.74 -13.38 18.11
CA LYS A 59 13.01 -14.02 18.49
C LYS A 59 13.41 -14.99 17.37
N PRO A 60 14.55 -14.80 16.71
CA PRO A 60 15.04 -15.78 15.75
C PRO A 60 15.26 -17.12 16.47
N ARG A 61 14.80 -18.20 15.84
CA ARG A 61 15.00 -19.58 16.33
C ARG A 61 15.95 -20.27 15.35
N SER A 62 17.06 -20.77 15.84
CA SER A 62 17.91 -21.71 15.12
C SER A 62 17.50 -23.13 15.51
N PHE A 63 17.61 -24.05 14.56
CA PHE A 63 17.36 -25.48 14.77
C PHE A 63 18.58 -26.25 14.30
N HIS A 64 18.93 -27.31 15.00
CA HIS A 64 20.02 -28.23 14.68
C HIS A 64 19.47 -29.63 14.41
N GLU A 65 20.27 -30.44 13.71
CA GLU A 65 19.94 -31.84 13.48
C GLU A 65 19.69 -32.55 14.82
N GLY A 66 18.57 -33.27 14.91
CA GLY A 66 18.11 -33.91 16.14
C GLY A 66 17.10 -33.11 16.98
N ASP A 67 16.94 -31.80 16.75
CA ASP A 67 15.97 -30.98 17.48
C ASP A 67 14.52 -31.42 17.18
N LEU A 68 13.69 -31.43 18.23
CA LEU A 68 12.25 -31.67 18.10
C LEU A 68 11.48 -30.36 17.94
N ILE A 69 10.73 -30.24 16.85
CA ILE A 69 9.96 -29.04 16.51
C ILE A 69 8.50 -29.38 16.22
N TRP A 70 7.59 -28.47 16.56
CA TRP A 70 6.20 -28.51 16.08
C TRP A 70 6.07 -27.68 14.82
N ARG A 71 5.28 -28.16 13.86
CA ARG A 71 5.01 -27.46 12.61
C ARG A 71 3.62 -26.85 12.65
N ALA A 72 3.48 -25.56 12.36
CA ALA A 72 2.16 -24.96 12.23
C ALA A 72 1.40 -25.60 11.05
N THR A 73 0.14 -25.99 11.28
CA THR A 73 -0.74 -26.55 10.26
C THR A 73 -1.14 -25.42 9.29
N GLY A 74 -0.60 -25.48 8.07
CA GLY A 74 -0.97 -24.54 7.01
C GLY A 74 -2.46 -24.64 6.68
N GLU A 75 -3.07 -23.56 6.18
CA GLU A 75 -4.52 -23.52 5.91
C GLU A 75 -4.97 -24.63 4.96
N ALA A 76 -4.13 -25.01 3.99
CA ALA A 76 -4.40 -26.11 3.06
C ALA A 76 -4.46 -27.52 3.71
N LYS A 77 -3.88 -27.69 4.91
CA LYS A 77 -3.87 -28.95 5.66
C LYS A 77 -4.82 -28.94 6.85
N LYS A 78 -5.53 -27.84 7.08
CA LYS A 78 -6.56 -27.79 8.13
C LYS A 78 -7.77 -28.57 7.65
N ASP A 79 -8.14 -29.60 8.39
CA ASP A 79 -9.40 -30.30 8.16
C ASP A 79 -10.54 -29.29 8.27
N THR A 80 -11.27 -29.03 7.20
CA THR A 80 -12.36 -28.03 7.22
C THR A 80 -13.54 -28.50 8.07
N SER A 81 -13.66 -29.80 8.30
CA SER A 81 -14.59 -30.43 9.24
C SER A 81 -14.15 -30.32 10.69
N ALA A 82 -12.85 -30.11 10.93
CA ALA A 82 -12.31 -29.85 12.25
C ALA A 82 -12.69 -28.42 12.64
N GLY A 83 -13.62 -28.30 13.59
CA GLY A 83 -14.12 -27.02 14.05
C GLY A 83 -13.01 -26.11 14.59
N LYS A 84 -13.37 -24.85 14.88
CA LYS A 84 -12.45 -23.76 15.28
C LYS A 84 -11.46 -24.07 16.43
N PHE A 85 -11.67 -25.14 17.19
CA PHE A 85 -10.89 -25.51 18.37
C PHE A 85 -9.90 -26.67 18.16
N THR A 86 -9.65 -27.08 16.92
CA THR A 86 -8.62 -28.10 16.68
C THR A 86 -7.23 -27.51 16.75
N VAL A 87 -6.27 -28.38 17.08
CA VAL A 87 -4.85 -28.01 17.14
C VAL A 87 -4.39 -27.46 15.80
N ASN A 88 -3.70 -26.31 15.82
CA ASN A 88 -3.13 -25.67 14.63
C ASN A 88 -1.65 -25.99 14.44
N TRP A 89 -1.18 -27.08 15.07
CA TRP A 89 0.17 -27.60 14.92
C TRP A 89 0.16 -29.11 14.74
N GLU A 90 1.02 -29.60 13.86
CA GLU A 90 1.35 -31.00 13.66
C GLU A 90 2.54 -31.38 14.54
N GLY A 91 2.62 -32.69 14.86
CA GLY A 91 3.39 -33.31 15.95
C GLY A 91 4.88 -32.95 16.09
N PRO A 92 5.61 -33.65 16.96
CA PRO A 92 7.04 -33.42 17.10
C PRO A 92 7.78 -34.03 15.90
N PHE A 93 8.33 -33.16 15.04
CA PHE A 93 9.23 -33.54 13.96
C PHE A 93 10.67 -33.44 14.43
N ARG A 94 11.53 -34.32 13.96
CA ARG A 94 12.97 -34.20 14.14
C ARG A 94 13.57 -33.51 12.92
N VAL A 95 14.45 -32.53 13.15
CA VAL A 95 15.27 -31.94 12.09
C VAL A 95 16.31 -32.98 11.67
N VAL A 96 16.35 -33.30 10.37
CA VAL A 96 17.30 -34.22 9.71
C VAL A 96 18.16 -33.41 8.77
#